data_AF-A0A3D8HMM3-F1
#
_entry.id   AF-A0A3D8HMM3-F1
#
_cell.length_a   1.000
_cell.length_b   1.000
_cell.length_c   1.000
_cell.angle_alpha   90.00
_cell.angle_beta   90.00
_cell.angle_gamma   90.00
#
_symmetry.space_group_name_H-M   'P 1'
#
loop_
_entity.id
_entity.type
_entity.pdbx_description
1 polymer ?
#
loop_
_entity_poly.entity_id
_entity_poly.type
_entity_poly.pdbx_seq_one_letter_code
_entity_poly.pdbx_strand_id
1 'polypeptide(L)'
;MKKLLVAFLLPLFVFANFALAAINLNTATKKELMTLQGIGDKKADEIIKYRTKTPFKKIEELKNIKGIGAKLFEKIKDKIEVKQN
;
A
#
# COMPACT_ATOMS: atom_id res chain seq x y z
N MET A 1 -34.09 27.46 34.24
CA MET A 1 -34.50 26.05 34.01
C MET A 1 -35.40 26.05 32.78
N LYS A 2 -34.94 25.68 31.59
CA LYS A 2 -34.90 24.29 31.10
C LYS A 2 -33.73 24.17 30.12
N LYS A 3 -32.87 23.19 30.37
CA LYS A 3 -31.69 22.84 29.58
C LYS A 3 -32.17 22.37 28.20
N LEU A 4 -31.94 23.15 27.15
CA LEU A 4 -31.97 22.60 25.79
C LEU A 4 -30.57 22.09 25.51
N LEU A 5 -30.33 20.84 25.93
CA LEU A 5 -29.17 20.06 25.55
C LEU A 5 -29.23 19.89 24.04
N VAL A 6 -28.49 20.72 23.30
CA VAL A 6 -28.12 20.40 21.93
C VAL A 6 -27.24 19.17 22.04
N ALA A 7 -27.84 18.01 21.75
CA ALA A 7 -27.18 16.71 21.78
C ALA A 7 -25.95 16.77 20.88
N PHE A 8 -24.81 16.76 21.55
CA PHE A 8 -23.46 16.68 21.03
C PHE A 8 -23.25 15.27 20.46
N LEU A 9 -23.79 14.99 19.28
CA LEU A 9 -23.54 13.74 18.54
C LEU A 9 -23.53 14.06 17.04
N LEU A 10 -22.54 14.89 16.67
CA LEU A 10 -22.01 14.87 15.30
C LEU A 10 -21.74 13.41 14.94
N PRO A 11 -22.26 12.87 13.84
CA PRO A 11 -21.73 11.63 13.32
C PRO A 11 -20.34 11.98 12.77
N LEU A 12 -19.31 11.86 13.60
CA LEU A 12 -17.93 11.73 13.16
C LEU A 12 -17.76 10.34 12.54
N PHE A 13 -18.55 10.06 11.49
CA PHE A 13 -18.11 9.19 10.43
C PHE A 13 -16.94 9.93 9.79
N VAL A 14 -15.75 9.73 10.35
CA VAL A 14 -14.51 10.07 9.69
C VAL A 14 -14.58 9.30 8.38
N PHE A 15 -14.97 9.99 7.30
CA PHE A 15 -14.75 9.53 5.95
C PHE A 15 -13.24 9.31 5.90
N ALA A 16 -12.82 8.06 6.08
CA ALA A 16 -11.46 7.65 5.78
C ALA A 16 -11.25 8.07 4.34
N ASN A 17 -10.46 9.13 4.15
CA ASN A 17 -9.99 9.53 2.84
C ASN A 17 -9.18 8.34 2.32
N PHE A 18 -9.84 7.41 1.64
CA PHE A 18 -9.22 6.43 0.79
C PHE A 18 -8.72 7.20 -0.43
N ALA A 19 -7.70 8.03 -0.24
CA ALA A 19 -6.84 8.39 -1.33
C ALA A 19 -6.22 7.07 -1.80
N LEU A 20 -6.69 6.55 -2.94
CA LEU A 20 -6.06 5.46 -3.67
C LEU A 20 -4.71 5.94 -4.22
N ALA A 21 -3.80 6.33 -3.32
CA ALA A 21 -2.43 6.58 -3.68
C ALA A 21 -1.79 5.23 -4.03
N ALA A 22 -1.08 5.20 -5.16
CA ALA A 22 -0.29 4.03 -5.52
C ALA A 22 0.76 3.76 -4.43
N ILE A 23 1.00 2.47 -4.16
CA ILE A 23 1.93 2.03 -3.13
C ILE A 23 3.35 2.19 -3.68
N ASN A 24 4.12 3.11 -3.08
CA ASN A 24 5.51 3.31 -3.47
C ASN A 24 6.37 2.14 -3.01
N LEU A 25 6.95 1.40 -3.96
CA LEU A 25 7.75 0.20 -3.67
C LEU A 25 8.98 0.47 -2.81
N ASN A 26 9.55 1.68 -2.88
CA ASN A 26 10.77 2.03 -2.14
C ASN A 26 10.50 2.44 -0.68
N THR A 27 9.29 2.89 -0.36
CA THR A 27 8.98 3.46 0.97
C THR A 27 7.86 2.74 1.71
N ALA A 28 6.99 2.01 1.02
CA ALA A 28 5.84 1.33 1.62
C ALA A 28 6.26 0.38 2.76
N THR A 29 5.53 0.42 3.85
CA THR A 29 5.64 -0.51 4.97
C THR A 29 5.23 -1.92 4.55
N LYS A 30 5.64 -2.93 5.33
CA LYS A 30 5.21 -4.32 5.12
C LYS A 30 3.69 -4.45 5.06
N LYS A 31 2.98 -3.74 5.96
CA LYS A 31 1.51 -3.75 6.02
C LYS A 31 0.89 -3.16 4.76
N GLU A 32 1.41 -2.05 4.25
CA GLU A 32 0.94 -1.45 2.99
C GLU A 32 1.17 -2.38 1.81
N LEU A 33 2.35 -3.00 1.69
CA LEU A 33 2.63 -3.98 0.64
C LEU A 33 1.65 -5.16 0.68
N MET A 34 1.26 -5.62 1.88
CA MET A 34 0.31 -6.72 2.06
C MET A 34 -1.14 -6.37 1.68
N THR A 35 -1.46 -5.09 1.43
CA THR A 35 -2.77 -4.72 0.86
C THR A 35 -2.89 -5.04 -0.63
N LEU A 36 -1.76 -5.28 -1.31
CA LEU A 36 -1.73 -5.68 -2.71
C LEU A 36 -2.24 -7.12 -2.87
N GLN A 37 -3.17 -7.31 -3.79
CA GLN A 37 -3.76 -8.63 -4.04
C GLN A 37 -2.68 -9.67 -4.36
N GLY A 38 -2.61 -10.72 -3.54
CA GLY A 38 -1.65 -11.82 -3.73
C GLY A 38 -0.25 -11.58 -3.15
N ILE A 39 -0.03 -10.44 -2.47
CA ILE A 39 1.17 -10.16 -1.67
C ILE A 39 0.85 -10.47 -0.21
N GLY A 40 1.35 -11.62 0.27
CA GLY A 40 1.32 -11.97 1.69
C GLY A 40 2.64 -11.67 2.38
N ASP A 41 2.72 -12.00 3.67
CA ASP A 41 3.86 -11.74 4.56
C ASP A 41 5.23 -12.03 3.92
N LYS A 42 5.43 -13.25 3.40
CA LYS A 42 6.68 -13.67 2.75
C LYS A 42 7.05 -12.84 1.52
N LYS A 43 6.08 -12.46 0.69
CA LYS A 43 6.35 -11.67 -0.52
C LYS A 43 6.67 -10.23 -0.16
N ALA A 44 5.97 -9.67 0.83
CA ALA A 44 6.26 -8.34 1.34
C ALA A 44 7.70 -8.25 1.91
N ASP A 45 8.15 -9.28 2.64
CA ASP A 45 9.53 -9.36 3.13
C ASP A 45 10.55 -9.42 1.99
N GLU A 46 10.30 -10.21 0.94
CA GLU A 46 11.20 -10.27 -0.21
C GLU A 46 11.24 -8.94 -0.99
N ILE A 47 10.14 -8.18 -1.07
CA ILE A 47 10.12 -6.82 -1.64
C ILE A 47 10.98 -5.87 -0.82
N ILE A 48 10.85 -5.89 0.50
CA ILE A 48 11.65 -5.06 1.41
C ILE A 48 13.13 -5.44 1.29
N LYS A 49 13.43 -6.74 1.28
CA LYS A 49 14.79 -7.24 1.13
C LYS A 49 15.42 -6.85 -0.21
N TYR A 50 14.64 -6.87 -1.30
CA TYR A 50 15.10 -6.42 -2.61
C TYR A 50 15.51 -4.94 -2.57
N ARG A 51 14.61 -4.04 -2.10
CA ARG A 51 14.90 -2.60 -2.06
C ARG A 51 16.01 -2.19 -1.12
N THR A 52 16.25 -2.95 -0.04
CA THR A 52 17.39 -2.71 0.87
C THR A 52 18.73 -2.92 0.18
N LYS A 53 18.79 -3.81 -0.81
CA LYS A 53 20.02 -4.06 -1.60
C LYS A 53 20.11 -3.13 -2.80
N THR A 54 18.99 -2.89 -3.48
CA THR A 54 18.94 -2.08 -4.69
C THR A 54 17.57 -1.42 -4.78
N PRO A 55 17.48 -0.08 -4.75
CA PRO A 55 16.19 0.59 -4.87
C PRO A 55 15.54 0.27 -6.22
N PHE A 56 14.22 0.10 -6.22
CA PHE A 56 13.45 -0.09 -7.44
C PHE A 56 13.58 1.16 -8.30
N LYS A 57 13.93 0.99 -9.58
CA LYS A 57 13.93 2.07 -10.57
C LYS A 57 12.67 2.09 -11.43
N LYS A 58 12.02 0.94 -11.54
CA LYS A 58 10.79 0.73 -12.29
C LYS A 58 9.97 -0.39 -11.65
N ILE A 59 8.66 -0.36 -11.83
CA ILE A 59 7.75 -1.32 -11.20
C ILE A 59 7.98 -2.76 -11.70
N GLU A 60 8.48 -2.93 -12.92
CA GLU A 60 8.70 -4.23 -13.56
C GLU A 60 9.77 -5.07 -12.85
N GLU A 61 10.67 -4.43 -12.10
CA GLU A 61 11.69 -5.11 -11.31
C GLU A 61 11.12 -6.00 -10.21
N LEU A 62 9.85 -5.82 -9.81
CA LEU A 62 9.15 -6.78 -8.95
C LEU A 62 9.18 -8.21 -9.50
N LYS A 63 9.23 -8.37 -10.83
CA LYS A 63 9.31 -9.68 -11.48
C LYS A 63 10.61 -10.44 -11.20
N ASN A 64 11.64 -9.74 -10.67
CA ASN A 64 12.90 -10.35 -10.25
C ASN A 64 12.77 -11.07 -8.89
N ILE A 65 11.68 -10.85 -8.16
CA ILE A 65 11.45 -11.45 -6.84
C ILE A 65 10.80 -12.82 -7.02
N LYS A 66 11.40 -13.83 -6.39
CA LYS A 66 10.87 -15.20 -6.40
C LYS A 66 9.42 -15.23 -5.91
N GLY A 67 8.53 -15.78 -6.74
CA GLY A 67 7.10 -15.86 -6.43
C GLY A 67 6.27 -14.65 -6.88
N ILE A 68 6.88 -13.63 -7.49
CA ILE A 68 6.18 -12.53 -8.18
C ILE A 68 6.37 -12.70 -9.68
N GLY A 69 5.52 -13.52 -10.30
CA GLY A 69 5.50 -13.72 -11.76
C GLY A 69 4.63 -12.71 -12.50
N ALA A 70 4.65 -12.76 -13.83
CA ALA A 70 3.86 -11.87 -14.70
C ALA A 70 2.37 -11.80 -14.32
N LYS A 71 1.73 -12.95 -14.05
CA LYS A 71 0.31 -13.00 -13.66
C LYS A 71 0.00 -12.22 -12.38
N LEU A 72 0.90 -12.24 -11.41
CA LEU A 72 0.73 -11.48 -10.16
C LEU A 72 1.03 -10.00 -10.39
N PHE A 73 2.10 -9.71 -11.11
CA PHE A 73 2.46 -8.34 -11.49
C PHE A 73 1.32 -7.61 -12.22
N GLU A 74 0.71 -8.24 -13.23
CA GLU A 74 -0.40 -7.63 -13.99
C GLU A 74 -1.61 -7.27 -13.11
N LYS A 75 -1.84 -7.99 -12.00
CA LYS A 75 -2.95 -7.70 -11.07
C LYS A 75 -2.69 -6.48 -10.20
N ILE A 76 -1.43 -6.13 -9.98
CA ILE A 76 -1.04 -5.12 -8.98
C ILE A 76 -0.33 -3.91 -9.58
N LYS A 77 0.07 -3.96 -10.87
CA LYS A 77 0.87 -2.90 -11.52
C LYS A 77 0.24 -1.51 -11.44
N ASP A 78 -1.09 -1.42 -11.48
CA ASP A 78 -1.82 -0.15 -11.41
C ASP A 78 -2.01 0.36 -9.97
N LYS A 79 -1.56 -0.40 -8.97
CA LYS A 79 -1.64 -0.09 -7.53
C LYS A 79 -0.29 0.22 -6.92
N ILE A 80 0.78 0.21 -7.72
CA ILE A 80 2.14 0.41 -7.27
C ILE A 80 2.81 1.51 -8.08
N GLU A 81 3.79 2.17 -7.47
CA GLU A 81 4.58 3.17 -8.14
C GLU A 81 6.04 3.13 -7.68
N VAL A 82 6.90 3.77 -8.44
CA VAL A 82 8.26 4.13 -8.05
C VAL A 82 8.36 5.64 -8.18
N LYS A 83 8.34 6.36 -7.04
CA LYS A 83 8.72 7.78 -7.00
C LYS A 83 10.12 7.91 -6.44
N GLN A 84 10.95 8.70 -7.12
CA GLN A 84 12.19 9.18 -6.56
C GLN A 84 11.86 10.38 -5.69
N ASN A 85 12.16 10.30 -4.40
CA ASN A 85 12.22 11.47 -3.54
C ASN A 85 13.53 12.22 -3.78
#